data_AF-A0A7S4K2T0-F1
#
_entry.id   AF-A0A7S4K2T0-F1
#
_cell.length_a   1.000
_cell.length_b   1.000
_cell.length_c   1.000
_cell.angle_alpha   90.00
_cell.angle_beta   90.00
_cell.angle_gamma   90.00
#
_symmetry.space_group_name_H-M   'P 1'
#
loop_
_entity.id
_entity.type
_entity.pdbx_description
1 polymer ?
#
loop_
_entity_poly.entity_id
_entity_poly.type
_entity_poly.pdbx_seq_one_letter_code
_entity_poly.pdbx_strand_id
1 'polypeptide(L)'
;MNAIRTSRPHLGGGVGRGGGAILKHEDATELAAEGSAAALASELDMYADVPEFELDIDEFEELALARLKVLRKIEELKSRNVTGENYRAALDKSIKTNLVADPNSVASSSSSSSSS
;
A
#
# COMPACT_ATOMS: atom_id res chain seq x y z
N MET A 1 -61.40 -8.94 -14.13
CA MET A 1 -59.96 -9.19 -14.33
C MET A 1 -59.62 -10.44 -13.52
N ASN A 2 -59.44 -11.57 -14.20
CA ASN A 2 -59.43 -12.91 -13.60
C ASN A 2 -58.02 -13.31 -13.13
N ALA A 3 -57.94 -13.95 -11.96
CA ALA A 3 -56.74 -14.57 -11.44
C ALA A 3 -56.51 -15.95 -12.09
N ILE A 4 -55.26 -16.25 -12.45
CA ILE A 4 -54.83 -17.58 -12.87
C ILE A 4 -53.60 -17.99 -12.05
N ARG A 5 -53.84 -18.93 -11.14
CA ARG A 5 -52.81 -19.75 -10.48
C ARG A 5 -52.46 -20.89 -11.43
N THR A 6 -51.20 -20.99 -11.86
CA THR A 6 -50.68 -22.21 -12.48
C THR A 6 -49.49 -22.72 -11.71
N SER A 7 -49.75 -23.84 -11.06
CA SER A 7 -48.81 -24.77 -10.43
C SER A 7 -47.61 -25.09 -11.34
N ARG A 8 -46.42 -25.26 -10.76
CA ARG A 8 -45.26 -25.86 -11.42
C ARG A 8 -44.79 -27.06 -10.58
N PRO A 9 -44.73 -28.28 -11.13
CA PRO A 9 -44.42 -29.48 -10.34
C PRO A 9 -42.92 -29.83 -10.36
N HIS A 10 -42.57 -30.67 -9.39
CA HIS A 10 -41.60 -31.78 -9.44
C HIS A 10 -40.27 -31.65 -8.65
N LEU A 11 -40.17 -32.55 -7.66
CA LEU A 11 -39.14 -33.58 -7.42
C LEU A 11 -37.64 -33.26 -7.44
N GLY A 12 -37.02 -33.49 -6.28
CA GLY A 12 -35.59 -33.79 -6.04
C GLY A 12 -35.21 -33.31 -4.62
N GLY A 13 -35.12 -34.13 -3.57
CA GLY A 13 -34.55 -35.47 -3.48
C GLY A 13 -33.06 -35.35 -3.16
N GLY A 14 -32.69 -35.37 -1.87
CA GLY A 14 -31.28 -35.29 -1.48
C GLY A 14 -31.01 -35.05 0.00
N VAL A 15 -31.47 -35.96 0.86
CA VAL A 15 -30.91 -36.12 2.21
C VAL A 15 -29.53 -36.75 2.07
N GLY A 16 -28.48 -36.03 2.46
CA GLY A 16 -27.11 -36.53 2.54
C GLY A 16 -26.50 -36.18 3.89
N ARG A 17 -26.79 -37.00 4.92
CA ARG A 17 -25.99 -37.10 6.15
C ARG A 17 -24.75 -37.94 5.85
N GLY A 18 -23.59 -37.43 6.21
CA GLY A 18 -22.31 -38.13 6.29
C GLY A 18 -21.23 -37.04 6.38
N GLY A 19 -20.56 -36.79 7.51
CA GLY A 19 -20.02 -37.73 8.48
C GLY A 19 -18.52 -37.85 8.18
N GLY A 20 -17.67 -37.24 9.01
CA GLY A 20 -16.23 -37.52 8.95
C GLY A 20 -15.30 -36.38 9.37
N ALA A 21 -14.72 -36.54 10.57
CA ALA A 21 -13.34 -36.24 10.93
C ALA A 21 -12.82 -34.77 10.93
N ILE A 22 -12.77 -34.22 12.16
CA ILE A 22 -11.56 -33.74 12.85
C ILE A 22 -10.33 -33.51 11.94
N LEU A 23 -9.94 -32.24 11.78
CA LEU A 23 -8.53 -31.84 11.70
C LEU A 23 -8.38 -30.53 12.50
N LYS A 24 -8.00 -30.68 13.77
CA LYS A 24 -7.30 -29.61 14.49
C LYS A 24 -5.97 -29.40 13.80
N HIS A 25 -5.77 -28.26 13.17
CA HIS A 25 -4.44 -27.74 12.86
C HIS A 25 -4.14 -26.62 13.83
N GLU A 26 -3.60 -27.01 14.97
CA GLU A 26 -2.81 -26.15 15.82
C GLU A 26 -1.37 -26.45 15.40
N ASP A 27 -0.78 -25.63 14.53
CA ASP A 27 0.67 -25.40 14.58
C ASP A 27 1.10 -24.15 13.80
N ALA A 28 1.68 -23.24 14.57
CA ALA A 28 2.84 -22.40 14.27
C ALA A 28 3.00 -21.82 12.85
N THR A 29 2.59 -20.56 12.67
CA THR A 29 3.31 -19.58 11.81
C THR A 29 3.07 -18.16 12.33
N GLU A 30 3.27 -17.94 13.63
CA GLU A 30 3.22 -16.60 14.24
C GLU A 30 4.60 -16.18 14.78
N LEU A 31 5.67 -16.47 14.01
CA LEU A 31 7.06 -16.21 14.40
C LEU A 31 7.88 -15.57 13.27
N ALA A 32 7.38 -14.48 12.69
CA ALA A 32 8.19 -13.64 11.79
C ALA A 32 7.85 -12.13 11.82
N ALA A 33 7.00 -11.66 12.75
CA ALA A 33 6.52 -10.27 12.74
C ALA A 33 7.22 -9.33 13.74
N GLU A 34 7.95 -9.84 14.75
CA GLU A 34 8.54 -8.97 15.78
C GLU A 34 9.86 -8.29 15.34
N GLY A 35 10.63 -8.91 14.45
CA GLY A 35 11.88 -8.31 13.95
C GLY A 35 11.66 -7.26 12.85
N SER A 36 10.48 -7.23 12.22
CA SER A 36 10.17 -6.34 11.09
C SER A 36 9.63 -4.98 11.54
N ALA A 37 8.83 -4.93 12.61
CA ALA A 37 8.18 -3.69 13.03
C ALA A 37 9.18 -2.64 13.54
N ALA A 38 10.21 -3.05 14.29
CA ALA A 38 11.22 -2.14 14.80
C ALA A 38 12.11 -1.55 13.70
N ALA A 39 12.44 -2.34 12.67
CA ALA A 39 13.19 -1.85 11.50
C ALA A 39 12.36 -0.89 10.64
N LEU A 40 11.06 -1.16 10.47
CA LEU A 40 10.15 -0.23 9.79
C LEU A 40 9.94 1.06 10.59
N ALA A 41 9.97 0.99 11.93
CA ALA A 41 9.85 2.16 12.78
C ALA A 41 11.04 3.13 12.64
N SER A 42 12.25 2.62 12.36
CA SER A 42 13.41 3.47 12.08
C SER A 42 13.38 4.13 10.70
N GLU A 43 12.59 3.59 9.76
CA GLU A 43 12.46 4.13 8.39
C GLU A 43 11.19 5.00 8.22
N LEU A 44 10.33 5.03 9.23
CA LEU A 44 9.14 5.86 9.27
C LEU A 44 9.44 7.22 9.93
N ASP A 45 9.46 8.27 9.12
CA ASP A 45 9.49 9.64 9.61
C ASP A 45 8.09 10.11 10.05
N MET A 46 8.01 10.68 11.26
CA MET A 46 6.79 11.22 11.86
C MET A 46 6.56 12.70 11.54
N TYR A 47 7.49 13.36 10.84
CA TYR A 47 7.42 14.78 10.48
C TYR A 47 7.22 15.70 11.69
N ALA A 48 7.89 15.39 12.80
CA ALA A 48 7.76 16.15 14.05
C ALA A 48 8.53 17.47 14.01
N ASP A 49 9.70 17.47 13.37
CA ASP A 49 10.62 18.60 13.33
C ASP A 49 10.61 19.26 11.95
N VAL A 50 10.75 20.58 11.93
CA VAL A 50 10.92 21.33 10.68
C VAL A 50 12.37 21.17 10.24
N PRO A 51 12.62 20.73 9.00
CA PRO A 51 13.98 20.55 8.53
C PRO A 51 14.63 21.91 8.22
N GLU A 52 15.82 22.14 8.78
CA GLU A 52 16.57 23.40 8.67
C GLU A 52 17.55 23.37 7.48
N PHE A 53 17.02 23.40 6.26
CA PHE A 53 17.81 23.51 5.04
C PHE A 53 17.17 24.47 4.05
N GLU A 54 18.00 25.09 3.21
CA GLU A 54 17.54 25.96 2.12
C GLU A 54 17.35 25.12 0.85
N LEU A 55 16.28 25.44 0.11
CA LEU A 55 15.92 24.83 -1.16
C LEU A 55 15.81 25.94 -2.19
N ASP A 56 16.39 25.71 -3.37
CA ASP A 56 16.10 26.57 -4.51
C ASP A 56 14.64 26.38 -4.96
N ILE A 57 14.09 27.38 -5.67
CA ILE A 57 12.67 27.35 -6.07
C ILE A 57 12.36 26.16 -6.99
N ASP A 58 13.30 25.81 -7.87
CA ASP A 58 13.16 24.70 -8.80
C ASP A 58 13.22 23.35 -8.05
N GLU A 59 14.13 23.22 -7.09
CA GLU A 59 14.25 22.02 -6.24
C GLU A 59 13.01 21.83 -5.36
N PHE A 60 12.48 22.93 -4.81
CA PHE A 60 11.24 22.92 -4.07
C PHE A 60 10.07 22.45 -4.94
N GLU A 61 9.95 22.95 -6.16
CA GLU A 61 8.90 22.53 -7.10
C GLU A 61 9.01 21.05 -7.44
N GLU A 62 10.22 20.56 -7.75
CA GLU A 62 10.46 19.16 -8.07
C GLU A 62 10.09 18.23 -6.91
N LEU A 63 10.51 18.56 -5.68
CA LEU A 63 10.17 17.79 -4.48
C LEU A 63 8.67 17.82 -4.18
N ALA A 64 8.02 18.98 -4.33
CA ALA A 64 6.58 19.11 -4.13
C ALA A 64 5.81 18.26 -5.15
N LEU A 65 6.19 18.31 -6.43
CA LEU A 65 5.57 17.51 -7.48
C LEU A 65 5.79 16.00 -7.28
N ALA A 66 7.00 15.60 -6.90
CA ALA A 66 7.29 14.21 -6.55
C ALA A 66 6.39 13.69 -5.43
N ARG A 67 6.23 14.47 -4.35
CA ARG A 67 5.36 14.11 -3.23
C ARG A 67 3.89 14.05 -3.65
N LEU A 68 3.42 15.02 -4.43
CA LEU A 68 2.04 15.05 -4.93
C LEU A 68 1.69 13.83 -5.79
N LYS A 69 2.62 13.35 -6.63
CA LYS A 69 2.41 12.13 -7.43
C LYS A 69 2.15 10.90 -6.56
N VAL A 70 2.89 10.75 -5.46
CA VAL A 70 2.72 9.63 -4.53
C VAL A 70 1.40 9.75 -3.76
N LEU A 71 1.06 10.95 -3.27
CA LEU A 71 -0.21 11.18 -2.57
C LEU A 71 -1.42 10.91 -3.48
N ARG A 72 -1.37 11.41 -4.73
CA ARG A 72 -2.40 11.10 -5.73
C ARG A 72 -2.49 9.60 -5.99
N LYS A 73 -1.37 8.88 -6.02
CA LYS A 73 -1.39 7.43 -6.22
C LYS A 73 -2.10 6.70 -5.09
N ILE A 74 -1.88 7.13 -3.84
CA ILE A 74 -2.59 6.62 -2.66
C ILE A 74 -4.10 6.81 -2.82
N GLU A 75 -4.53 8.00 -3.22
CA GLU A 75 -5.94 8.31 -3.45
C GLU A 75 -6.55 7.42 -4.54
N GLU A 76 -5.87 7.24 -5.68
CA GLU A 76 -6.32 6.37 -6.77
C GLU A 76 -6.45 4.90 -6.35
N LEU A 77 -5.50 4.38 -5.58
CA LEU A 77 -5.54 3.00 -5.10
C LEU A 77 -6.69 2.80 -4.11
N LYS A 78 -6.92 3.80 -3.24
CA LYS A 78 -8.04 3.81 -2.30
C LYS A 78 -9.38 3.91 -3.02
N SER A 79 -9.52 4.77 -4.03
CA SER A 79 -10.77 4.96 -4.77
C SER A 79 -11.15 3.75 -5.63
N ARG A 80 -10.17 2.93 -6.00
CA ARG A 80 -10.34 1.66 -6.74
C ARG A 80 -10.48 0.44 -5.83
N ASN A 81 -10.50 0.63 -4.51
CA ASN A 81 -10.58 -0.43 -3.51
C ASN A 81 -9.47 -1.49 -3.67
N VAL A 82 -8.27 -1.08 -4.08
CA VAL A 82 -7.10 -1.98 -4.11
C VAL A 82 -6.63 -2.18 -2.67
N THR A 83 -6.41 -3.43 -2.24
CA THR A 83 -6.04 -3.77 -0.86
C THR A 83 -4.88 -4.78 -0.80
N GLY A 84 -4.35 -4.99 0.39
CA GLY A 84 -3.36 -6.03 0.67
C GLY A 84 -2.03 -5.83 -0.07
N GLU A 85 -1.48 -6.92 -0.58
CA GLU A 85 -0.17 -6.94 -1.26
C GLU A 85 -0.16 -6.13 -2.55
N ASN A 86 -1.26 -6.12 -3.31
CA ASN A 86 -1.36 -5.35 -4.55
C ASN A 86 -1.31 -3.84 -4.28
N TYR A 87 -1.87 -3.40 -3.16
CA TYR A 87 -1.78 -2.00 -2.73
C TYR A 87 -0.33 -1.65 -2.38
N ARG A 88 0.33 -2.48 -1.57
CA ARG A 88 1.73 -2.28 -1.16
C ARG A 88 2.67 -2.25 -2.36
N ALA A 89 2.60 -3.25 -3.25
CA ALA A 89 3.47 -3.32 -4.41
C ALA A 89 3.29 -2.13 -5.36
N ALA A 90 2.05 -1.68 -5.58
CA ALA A 90 1.76 -0.52 -6.42
C ALA A 90 2.25 0.79 -5.78
N LEU A 91 2.11 0.93 -4.45
CA LEU A 91 2.57 2.09 -3.71
C LEU A 91 4.10 2.14 -3.64
N ASP A 92 4.76 1.04 -3.29
CA ASP A 92 6.22 0.94 -3.21
C ASP A 92 6.87 1.29 -4.55
N LYS A 93 6.29 0.81 -5.66
CA LYS A 93 6.72 1.20 -7.00
C LYS A 93 6.60 2.70 -7.22
N SER A 94 5.49 3.32 -6.77
CA SER A 94 5.28 4.77 -6.90
C SER A 94 6.26 5.57 -6.05
N ILE A 95 6.56 5.12 -4.83
CA ILE A 95 7.51 5.77 -3.93
C ILE A 95 8.91 5.69 -4.56
N LYS A 96 9.40 4.50 -4.93
CA LYS A 96 10.73 4.32 -5.53
C LYS A 96 10.95 5.10 -6.83
N THR A 97 9.88 5.35 -7.59
CA THR A 97 9.97 6.06 -8.88
C THR A 97 9.91 7.57 -8.75
N ASN A 98 9.34 8.12 -7.67
CA ASN A 98 9.11 9.56 -7.54
C ASN A 98 9.85 10.17 -6.35
N LEU A 99 10.01 9.43 -5.25
CA LEU A 99 10.72 9.83 -4.05
C LEU A 99 12.02 9.01 -3.97
N VAL A 100 13.02 9.38 -4.76
CA VAL A 100 14.39 8.87 -4.55
C VAL A 100 14.97 9.68 -3.40
N ALA A 101 15.08 9.03 -2.24
CA ALA A 101 15.58 9.61 -1.02
C ALA A 101 17.11 9.71 -1.08
N ASP A 102 17.62 10.87 -1.48
CA ASP A 102 18.89 11.33 -0.90
C ASP A 102 18.77 12.83 -0.62
N PRO A 103 18.34 13.21 0.60
CA PRO A 103 18.35 14.62 1.02
C PRO A 103 19.77 15.21 1.03
N ASN A 104 20.83 14.37 0.99
CA ASN A 104 22.23 14.79 0.85
C ASN A 104 22.75 14.81 -0.60
N SER A 105 22.05 14.19 -1.56
CA SER A 105 22.47 14.26 -2.98
C SER A 105 22.16 15.61 -3.60
N VAL A 106 21.09 16.26 -3.15
CA VAL A 106 20.69 17.62 -3.56
C VAL A 106 21.65 18.70 -3.04
N ALA A 107 22.19 18.54 -1.83
CA ALA A 107 23.22 19.47 -1.32
C ALA A 107 24.60 19.32 -1.99
N SER A 108 24.87 18.17 -2.62
CA SER A 108 26.20 17.84 -3.17
C SER A 108 26.41 18.29 -4.62
N SER A 109 25.34 18.55 -5.38
CA SER A 109 25.39 18.97 -6.79
C SER A 109 25.84 20.42 -6.99
N SER A 110 25.75 21.29 -5.98
CA SER A 110 26.09 22.72 -6.08
C SER A 110 27.57 23.06 -5.86
N SER A 111 28.41 22.09 -5.47
CA SER A 111 29.82 22.34 -5.09
C SER A 111 30.86 22.27 -6.22
N SER A 112 30.45 22.15 -7.50
CA SER A 112 31.37 21.97 -8.63
C SER A 112 31.34 23.09 -9.68
N SER A 113 31.48 24.36 -9.27
CA SER A 113 31.83 25.42 -10.24
C SER A 113 32.54 26.63 -9.60
N SER A 114 33.84 26.49 -9.35
CA SER A 114 34.89 27.55 -9.35
C SER A 114 36.14 26.91 -8.73
N SER A 115 37.30 26.82 -9.40
CA SER A 115 38.12 27.93 -9.88
C SER A 115 39.16 27.44 -10.89
N SER A 116 39.33 28.16 -12.00
CA SER A 116 40.54 28.18 -12.84
C SER A 116 41.28 29.49 -12.62
#